data_AF-A0A3R7U6N7-F1
#
_entry.id   AF-A0A3R7U6N7-F1
#
_cell.length_a   1.000
_cell.length_b   1.000
_cell.length_c   1.000
_cell.angle_alpha   90.00
_cell.angle_beta   90.00
_cell.angle_gamma   90.00
#
_symmetry.space_group_name_H-M   'P 1'
#
loop_
_entity.id
_entity.type
_entity.pdbx_description
1 polymer ?
#
loop_
_entity_poly.entity_id
_entity_poly.type
_entity_poly.pdbx_seq_one_letter_code
_entity_poly.pdbx_strand_id
1 'polypeptide(L)' 'MISDRLPKLLALIGLALVVVGITFKLNHLMGAETVFNAGAVVLVLGLLLWATALMRTKQ' A
#
# COMPACT_ATOMS: atom_id res chain seq x y z
N MET A 1 -8.26 8.24 -18.67
CA MET A 1 -8.74 7.94 -17.30
C MET A 1 -7.80 6.93 -16.69
N ILE A 2 -7.02 7.30 -15.66
CA ILE A 2 -6.42 6.28 -14.79
C ILE A 2 -7.58 5.56 -14.14
N SER A 3 -7.72 4.26 -14.38
CA SER A 3 -8.80 3.47 -13.80
C SER A 3 -8.64 3.47 -12.27
N ASP A 4 -9.66 3.91 -11.52
CA ASP A 4 -9.67 3.97 -10.04
C ASP A 4 -9.34 2.62 -9.38
N ARG A 5 -9.38 1.54 -10.16
CA ARG A 5 -9.00 0.20 -9.76
C ARG A 5 -7.51 0.11 -9.41
N LEU A 6 -6.64 0.77 -10.17
CA LEU A 6 -5.19 0.65 -9.97
C LEU A 6 -4.74 1.27 -8.63
N PRO A 7 -5.13 2.52 -8.26
CA PRO A 7 -4.78 3.07 -6.95
C PRO A 7 -5.30 2.25 -5.77
N LYS A 8 -6.54 1.75 -5.86
CA LYS A 8 -7.14 0.89 -4.83
C LYS A 8 -6.42 -0.45 -4.69
N LEU A 9 -6.03 -1.05 -5.81
CA LEU A 9 -5.29 -2.31 -5.84
C LEU A 9 -3.90 -2.16 -5.24
N LEU A 10 -3.19 -1.07 -5.57
CA LEU A 10 -1.92 -0.72 -4.93
C LEU A 10 -2.07 -0.53 -3.42
N ALA A 11 -3.11 0.18 -2.98
CA ALA A 11 -3.38 0.36 -1.56
C ALA A 11 -3.65 -0.98 -0.84
N LEU A 12 -4.43 -1.89 -1.45
CA LEU A 12 -4.71 -3.22 -0.88
C LEU A 12 -3.45 -4.09 -0.81
N ILE A 13 -2.63 -4.11 -1.86
CA ILE A 13 -1.36 -4.86 -1.87
C ILE A 13 -0.41 -4.29 -0.81
N GLY A 14 -0.26 -2.96 -0.76
CA GLY A 14 0.58 -2.31 0.24
C GLY A 14 0.14 -2.61 1.66
N LEU A 15 -1.18 -2.57 1.93
CA LEU A 15 -1.75 -2.92 3.23
C LEU A 15 -1.47 -4.39 3.59
N ALA A 16 -1.65 -5.31 2.64
CA ALA A 16 -1.36 -6.72 2.85
C ALA A 16 0.12 -6.94 3.21
N LEU A 17 1.05 -6.31 2.49
CA LEU A 17 2.48 -6.39 2.78
C LEU A 17 2.84 -5.79 4.14
N VAL A 18 2.21 -4.68 4.54
CA VAL A 18 2.38 -4.12 5.90
C VAL A 18 1.94 -5.13 6.96
N VAL A 19 0.78 -5.76 6.80
CA VAL A 19 0.27 -6.77 7.74
C VAL A 19 1.20 -8.00 7.80
N VAL A 20 1.70 -8.45 6.64
CA VAL A 20 2.69 -9.54 6.58
C VAL A 20 3.99 -9.14 7.28
N GLY A 21 4.51 -7.94 7.03
CA GLY A 21 5.72 -7.43 7.68
C GLY A 21 5.58 -7.31 9.21
N ILE A 22 4.42 -6.85 9.69
CA ILE A 22 4.09 -6.84 11.13
C ILE A 22 4.09 -8.26 11.68
N THR A 23 3.40 -9.18 11.00
CA THR A 23 3.34 -10.60 11.40
C THR A 23 4.74 -11.20 11.46
N PHE A 24 5.59 -10.93 10.46
CA PHE A 24 6.97 -11.39 10.44
C PHE A 24 7.78 -10.81 11.60
N LYS A 25 7.61 -9.51 11.90
CA LYS A 25 8.30 -8.84 13.00
C LYS A 25 7.93 -9.43 14.36
N LEU A 26 6.64 -9.72 14.56
CA LEU A 26 6.13 -10.34 15.79
C LEU A 26 6.55 -11.80 15.95
N ASN A 27 6.84 -12.49 14.84
CA ASN A 27 7.30 -13.89 14.85
C ASN A 27 8.82 -14.03 14.70
N HIS A 28 9.59 -12.92 14.80
CA HIS A 28 11.04 -12.90 14.60
C HIS A 28 11.51 -13.53 13.28
N LEU A 29 10.67 -13.47 12.25
CA LEU A 29 10.98 -13.98 10.91
C LEU A 29 11.91 -13.01 10.20
N MET A 30 12.84 -13.56 9.41
CA MET A 30 13.78 -12.78 8.61
C MET A 30 13.05 -11.92 7.57
N GLY A 31 13.57 -10.72 7.32
CA GLY A 31 13.04 -9.82 6.29
C GLY A 31 11.79 -9.03 6.69
N ALA A 32 11.38 -9.09 7.97
CA ALA A 32 10.23 -8.33 8.48
C ALA A 32 10.27 -6.83 8.13
N GLU A 33 11.42 -6.19 8.34
CA GLU A 33 11.61 -4.77 8.04
C GLU A 33 11.53 -4.48 6.54
N THR A 34 12.13 -5.32 5.71
CA THR A 34 12.09 -5.19 4.25
C THR A 34 10.67 -5.30 3.72
N VAL A 35 9.92 -6.33 4.15
CA VAL A 35 8.53 -6.56 3.72
C VAL A 35 7.62 -5.43 4.21
N PHE A 36 7.78 -5.00 5.45
CA PHE A 36 7.03 -3.88 6.01
C PHE A 36 7.30 -2.58 5.25
N ASN A 37 8.56 -2.22 5.02
CA ASN A 37 8.94 -0.99 4.35
C ASN A 37 8.48 -0.97 2.89
N ALA A 38 8.64 -2.09 2.17
CA ALA A 38 8.14 -2.22 0.81
C ALA A 38 6.62 -2.06 0.77
N GLY A 39 5.91 -2.71 1.71
CA GLY A 39 4.46 -2.55 1.85
C GLY A 39 4.03 -1.12 2.14
N ALA A 40 4.72 -0.44 3.06
CA ALA A 40 4.44 0.94 3.42
C ALA A 40 4.62 1.89 2.22
N VAL A 41 5.69 1.74 1.44
CA VAL A 41 5.92 2.55 0.22
C VAL A 41 4.80 2.32 -0.79
N VAL A 42 4.45 1.06 -1.08
CA VAL A 42 3.36 0.72 -2.02
C VAL A 42 2.01 1.27 -1.54
N LEU A 43 1.73 1.17 -0.23
CA LEU A 43 0.51 1.68 0.38
C LEU A 43 0.41 3.20 0.24
N VAL A 44 1.48 3.93 0.56
CA VAL A 44 1.52 5.40 0.44
C VAL A 44 1.31 5.83 -1.00
N LEU A 45 1.99 5.20 -1.96
CA LEU A 45 1.80 5.50 -3.39
C LEU A 45 0.36 5.23 -3.84
N GLY A 46 -0.23 4.09 -3.43
CA GLY A 46 -1.62 3.75 -3.73
C GLY A 46 -2.61 4.77 -3.19
N LEU A 47 -2.43 5.21 -1.93
CA LEU A 47 -3.28 6.20 -1.29
C LEU A 47 -3.15 7.59 -1.92
N LEU A 48 -1.93 8.04 -2.26
CA LEU A 48 -1.71 9.32 -2.92
C LEU A 48 -2.34 9.35 -4.32
N LEU A 49 -2.15 8.29 -5.11
CA LEU A 49 -2.79 8.15 -6.41
C LEU A 49 -4.31 8.11 -6.31
N TRP A 50 -4.85 7.47 -5.27
CA TRP A 50 -6.29 7.41 -5.07
C TRP A 50 -6.86 8.77 -4.64
N ALA A 51 -6.18 9.47 -3.72
CA ALA A 51 -6.56 10.80 -3.29
C ALA A 51 -6.56 11.81 -4.45
N THR A 52 -5.52 11.79 -5.29
CA THR A 52 -5.45 12.65 -6.48
C THR A 52 -6.52 12.31 -7.52
N ALA A 53 -6.83 11.03 -7.73
CA ALA A 53 -7.95 10.62 -8.59
C ALA A 53 -9.29 11.13 -8.04
N LEU A 54 -9.53 11.00 -6.73
CA LEU A 54 -10.74 11.47 -6.08
C LEU A 54 -10.90 13.00 -6.20
N MET A 55 -9.82 13.76 -6.03
CA MET A 55 -9.83 15.22 -6.20
C MET A 55 -10.17 15.62 -7.64
N ARG A 56 -9.64 14.91 -8.64
CA ARG A 56 -9.93 15.18 -10.06
C ARG A 56 -11.37 14.86 -10.45
N THR A 57 -12.00 13.85 -9.84
CA THR A 57 -13.40 13.49 -10.10
C THR A 57 -14.39 14.47 -9.46
N LYS A 58 -13.97 15.20 -8.42
CA LYS A 58 -14.81 16.21 -7.74
C LYS A 58 -14.78 17.59 -8.41
N GLN A 59 -13.84 17.85 -9.32
CA GLN A 59 -13.79 19.06 -10.14
C GLN A 59 -14.65 18.90 -11.39
#